data_AF-A0A920UUP7-F1
#
_entry.id   AF-A0A920UUP7-F1
#
_cell.length_a   1.000
_cell.length_b   1.000
_cell.length_c   1.000
_cell.angle_alpha   90.00
_cell.angle_beta   90.00
_cell.angle_gamma   90.00
#
_symmetry.space_group_name_H-M   'P 1'
#
loop_
_entity.id
_entity.type
_entity.pdbx_description
1 polymer ?
#
loop_
_entity_poly.entity_id
_entity_poly.type
_entity_poly.pdbx_seq_one_letter_code
_entity_poly.pdbx_strand_id
1 'polypeptide(L)'
;MPENRIAQSLLTMLGEPIMSTSLILPGEEGQLFDPYEIRLKIGNLVDLIIDGGACGLEPTTMVDLVEGVPEVKRVGKGDPHPFQ
;
A
#
# COMPACT_ATOMS: atom_id res chain seq x y z
N MET A 1 3.12 7.91 -6.02
CA MET A 1 3.74 8.25 -4.71
C MET A 1 2.67 8.23 -3.64
N PRO A 2 2.93 7.74 -2.42
CA PRO A 2 1.92 7.71 -1.36
C PRO A 2 1.59 9.14 -0.89
N GLU A 3 0.31 9.48 -0.75
CA GLU A 3 -0.11 10.79 -0.21
C GLU A 3 -0.11 10.84 1.34
N ASN A 4 0.31 9.75 1.98
CA ASN A 4 0.38 9.64 3.44
C ASN A 4 1.63 10.35 3.98
N ARG A 5 1.46 11.26 4.95
CA ARG A 5 2.55 12.05 5.54
C ARG A 5 3.60 11.21 6.25
N ILE A 6 3.20 10.12 6.91
CA ILE A 6 4.13 9.20 7.60
C ILE A 6 5.03 8.52 6.55
N ALA A 7 4.44 7.94 5.51
CA ALA A 7 5.20 7.30 4.43
C ALA A 7 6.16 8.28 3.72
N GLN A 8 5.71 9.51 3.45
CA GLN A 8 6.54 10.57 2.87
C GLN A 8 7.72 10.96 3.79
N SER A 9 7.47 11.04 5.09
CA SER A 9 8.51 11.38 6.08
C SER A 9 9.56 10.26 6.16
N LEU A 10 9.13 9.00 6.13
CA LEU A 10 10.05 7.84 6.11
C LEU A 10 10.93 7.84 4.85
N LEU A 11 10.35 8.05 3.68
CA LEU A 11 11.11 8.15 2.42
C LEU A 11 12.10 9.32 2.44
N THR A 12 11.67 10.47 2.96
CA THR A 12 12.53 11.67 3.06
C THR A 12 13.71 11.43 4.00
N MET A 13 13.48 10.79 5.14
CA MET A 13 14.55 10.47 6.10
C MET A 13 15.51 9.40 5.56
N LEU A 14 14.99 8.39 4.85
CA LEU A 14 15.81 7.31 4.30
C LEU A 14 16.63 7.77 3.10
N GLY A 15 16.11 8.69 2.28
CA GLY A 15 16.80 9.25 1.11
C GLY A 15 16.82 8.32 -0.11
N GLU A 16 16.16 7.17 -0.05
CA GLU A 16 16.07 6.16 -1.12
C GLU A 16 14.70 5.47 -1.13
N PRO A 17 14.34 4.74 -2.20
CA PRO A 17 13.07 4.02 -2.29
C PRO A 17 12.94 2.91 -1.24
N ILE A 18 11.72 2.75 -0.70
CA ILE A 18 11.38 1.64 0.20
C ILE A 18 10.66 0.55 -0.59
N MET A 19 11.21 -0.66 -0.56
CA MET A 19 10.52 -1.85 -1.05
C MET A 19 9.34 -2.15 -0.12
N SER A 20 8.13 -2.20 -0.67
CA SER A 20 6.92 -2.50 0.11
C SER A 20 5.91 -3.29 -0.70
N THR A 21 5.00 -3.93 0.01
CA THR A 21 3.84 -4.62 -0.56
C THR A 21 2.60 -4.28 0.26
N SER A 22 1.42 -4.49 -0.31
CA SER A 22 0.18 -4.51 0.46
C SER A 22 0.24 -5.58 1.55
N LEU A 23 -0.23 -5.24 2.76
CA LEU A 23 -0.27 -6.18 3.87
C LEU A 23 -1.52 -7.07 3.77
N ILE A 24 -1.41 -8.15 3.01
CA ILE A 24 -2.43 -9.18 2.84
C ILE A 24 -1.82 -10.48 3.35
N LEU A 25 -2.42 -11.11 4.37
CA LEU A 25 -1.89 -12.35 4.93
C LEU A 25 -2.23 -13.56 4.04
N PRO A 26 -1.47 -14.67 4.14
CA PRO A 26 -1.78 -15.89 3.42
C PRO A 26 -3.20 -16.40 3.73
N GLY A 27 -4.01 -16.57 2.68
CA GLY A 27 -5.39 -17.03 2.80
C GLY A 27 -6.42 -15.95 3.10
N GLU A 28 -6.02 -14.69 3.29
CA GLU A 28 -6.92 -13.54 3.42
C GLU A 28 -7.14 -12.88 2.05
N GLU A 29 -8.37 -12.45 1.77
CA GLU A 29 -8.70 -11.68 0.56
C GLU A 29 -8.46 -10.18 0.74
N GLY A 30 -8.54 -9.70 1.99
CA GLY A 30 -8.46 -8.30 2.35
C GLY A 30 -7.11 -7.88 2.92
N GLN A 31 -6.79 -6.59 2.77
CA GLN A 31 -5.68 -5.97 3.49
C GLN A 31 -6.01 -5.83 4.98
N LEU A 32 -4.99 -5.97 5.83
CA LEU A 32 -5.09 -5.54 7.21
C LEU A 32 -4.79 -4.04 7.33
N PHE A 33 -5.66 -3.32 8.03
CA PHE A 33 -5.59 -1.86 8.18
C PHE A 33 -5.69 -1.39 9.64
N ASP A 34 -6.18 -2.24 10.55
CA ASP A 34 -6.23 -1.93 11.97
C ASP A 34 -4.88 -2.29 12.63
N PRO A 35 -4.14 -1.31 13.20
CA PRO A 35 -2.85 -1.56 13.84
C PRO A 35 -2.94 -2.51 15.04
N TYR A 36 -4.06 -2.55 15.75
CA TYR A 36 -4.28 -3.49 16.86
C TYR A 36 -4.45 -4.92 16.34
N GLU A 37 -5.21 -5.10 15.27
CA GLU A 37 -5.36 -6.41 14.62
C GLU A 37 -4.02 -6.89 14.05
N ILE A 38 -3.28 -6.01 13.37
CA ILE A 38 -1.94 -6.30 12.84
C ILE A 38 -1.01 -6.76 13.96
N ARG A 39 -0.99 -6.05 15.09
CA ARG A 39 -0.17 -6.41 16.25
C ARG A 39 -0.56 -7.78 16.82
N LEU A 40 -1.85 -8.08 16.91
CA LEU A 40 -2.33 -9.37 17.39
C LEU A 40 -1.95 -10.53 16.45
N LYS A 41 -2.05 -10.33 15.13
CA LYS A 41 -1.78 -11.37 14.12
C LYS A 41 -0.30 -11.60 13.85
N ILE A 42 0.49 -10.53 13.71
CA ILE A 42 1.89 -10.62 13.23
C ILE A 42 2.89 -9.79 14.04
N GLY A 43 2.52 -9.24 15.21
CA GLY A 43 3.41 -8.36 15.97
C GLY A 43 4.74 -8.99 16.41
N ASN A 44 4.82 -10.32 16.47
CA ASN A 44 6.05 -11.05 16.77
C ASN A 44 6.86 -11.44 15.52
N LEU A 45 6.35 -11.14 14.32
CA LEU A 45 6.96 -11.47 13.02
C LEU A 45 7.55 -10.24 12.32
N VAL A 46 7.38 -9.05 12.88
CA VAL A 46 7.86 -7.78 12.33
C VAL A 46 8.60 -7.00 13.41
N ASP A 47 9.62 -6.24 13.01
CA ASP A 47 10.42 -5.45 13.96
C ASP A 47 9.70 -4.20 14.46
N LEU A 48 8.80 -3.63 13.65
CA LEU A 48 8.11 -2.38 13.93
C LEU A 48 6.72 -2.32 13.29
N ILE A 49 5.75 -1.80 14.04
CA ILE A 49 4.43 -1.39 13.55
C ILE A 49 4.27 0.10 13.85
N ILE A 50 3.91 0.88 12.83
CA ILE A 50 3.65 2.31 12.97
C ILE A 50 2.13 2.54 12.88
N ASP A 51 1.52 2.99 13.98
CA ASP A 51 0.11 3.38 14.01
C ASP A 51 -0.06 4.76 13.36
N GLY A 52 -0.65 4.78 12.17
CA GLY A 52 -1.02 5.99 11.44
C GLY A 52 -2.51 6.31 11.47
N GLY A 53 -3.29 5.63 12.31
CA GLY A 53 -4.76 5.66 12.30
C GLY A 53 -5.37 4.89 11.13
N ALA A 54 -6.69 5.04 10.96
CA ALA A 54 -7.44 4.35 9.92
C ALA A 54 -6.97 4.77 8.51
N CYS A 55 -6.31 3.85 7.82
CA CYS A 55 -5.96 4.00 6.41
C CYS A 55 -7.14 3.62 5.50
N GLY A 56 -7.14 4.12 4.26
CA GLY A 56 -8.18 3.78 3.29
C GLY A 56 -8.18 2.30 2.96
N LEU A 57 -9.38 1.71 2.83
CA LEU A 57 -9.60 0.30 2.51
C LEU A 57 -9.41 -0.01 1.02
N GLU A 58 -9.54 1.02 0.17
CA GLU A 58 -9.47 0.86 -1.27
C GLU A 58 -8.01 0.74 -1.74
N PRO A 59 -7.68 -0.31 -2.50
CA PRO A 59 -6.33 -0.48 -3.04
C PRO A 59 -6.02 0.59 -4.09
N THR A 60 -4.76 0.67 -4.49
CA THR A 60 -4.34 1.52 -5.61
C THR A 60 -4.76 0.94 -6.96
N THR A 61 -5.10 1.83 -7.89
CA THR A 61 -5.23 1.51 -9.32
C THR A 61 -3.85 1.14 -9.86
N MET A 62 -3.76 0.00 -10.54
CA MET A 62 -2.53 -0.52 -11.13
C MET A 62 -2.63 -0.42 -12.64
N VAL A 63 -1.69 0.32 -13.22
CA VAL A 63 -1.56 0.52 -14.67
C VAL A 63 -0.22 -0.06 -15.10
N ASP A 64 -0.26 -0.97 -16.06
CA ASP A 64 0.91 -1.48 -16.76
C ASP A 64 1.25 -0.55 -17.92
N LEU A 65 2.53 -0.23 -18.05
CA LEU A 65 3.07 0.69 -19.07
C LEU A 65 4.20 0.04 -19.88
N VAL A 66 4.43 -1.27 -19.75
CA VAL A 66 5.58 -1.97 -20.36
C VAL A 66 5.59 -1.87 -21.89
N GLU A 67 4.43 -2.06 -22.54
CA GLU A 67 4.31 -2.05 -24.01
C GLU A 67 4.15 -0.64 -24.61
N GLY A 68 4.33 0.41 -23.80
CA GLY A 68 4.11 1.81 -24.22
C GLY A 68 2.64 2.18 -24.44
N VAL A 69 1.72 1.22 -24.32
CA VAL A 69 0.27 1.42 -24.28
C VAL A 69 -0.21 1.14 -22.85
N PRO A 70 -0.91 2.09 -22.19
CA PRO A 70 -1.43 1.86 -20.85
C PRO A 70 -2.44 0.71 -20.80
N GLU A 71 -2.26 -0.20 -19.85
CA GLU A 71 -3.21 -1.28 -19.56
C GLU A 71 -3.60 -1.26 -18.08
N VAL A 72 -4.89 -1.05 -17.79
CA VAL A 72 -5.38 -1.05 -16.40
C VAL A 72 -5.50 -2.50 -15.91
N LYS A 73 -4.54 -2.94 -15.07
CA LYS A 73 -4.51 -4.28 -14.46
C LYS A 73 -5.44 -4.41 -13.25
N ARG A 74 -5.66 -3.31 -12.52
CA ARG A 74 -6.56 -3.25 -11.37
C ARG A 74 -7.13 -1.85 -11.20
N VAL A 75 -8.44 -1.75 -11.01
CA VAL A 75 -9.11 -0.49 -10.62
C VAL A 75 -9.18 -0.42 -9.09
N GLY A 76 -8.78 0.72 -8.54
CA GLY A 76 -8.85 1.03 -7.11
C GLY A 76 -9.17 2.50 -6.90
N LYS A 77 -8.59 3.12 -5.88
CA LYS A 77 -8.86 4.52 -5.49
C LYS A 77 -8.46 5.57 -6.55
N GLY A 78 -7.50 5.24 -7.42
CA GLY A 78 -7.03 6.16 -8.46
C GLY A 78 -7.96 6.17 -9.67
N ASP A 79 -8.29 7.35 -10.21
CA ASP A 79 -9.08 7.48 -11.42
C ASP A 79 -8.42 6.76 -12.62
N PRO A 80 -9.05 5.73 -13.22
CA PRO A 80 -8.49 5.01 -14.35
C PRO A 80 -8.73 5.71 -15.70
N HIS A 81 -9.63 6.71 -15.78
CA HIS A 81 -10.05 7.33 -17.05
C HIS A 81 -8.89 7.89 -17.90
N PRO A 82 -7.79 8.45 -17.34
CA PRO A 82 -6.65 8.90 -18.14
C PRO A 82 -5.88 7.79 -18.87
N PHE A 83 -6.17 6.53 -18.58
CA PHE A 83 -5.46 5.35 -19.07
C PHE A 83 -6.39 4.38 -19.84
N GLN A 84 -7.58 4.84 -20.23
CA GLN A 84 -8.59 4.08 -21.00
C GLN A 84 -8.71 4.59 -22.44
#